data_AF-A0A8S2YN55-F1
#
_entry.id   AF-A0A8S2YN55-F1
#
_cell.length_a   1.000
_cell.length_b   1.000
_cell.length_c   1.000
_cell.angle_alpha   90.00
_cell.angle_beta   90.00
_cell.angle_gamma   90.00
#
_symmetry.space_group_name_H-M   'P 1'
#
loop_
_entity.id
_entity.type
_entity.pdbx_description
1 polymer ?
#
loop_
_entity_poly.entity_id
_entity_poly.type
_entity_poly.pdbx_seq_one_letter_code
_entity_poly.pdbx_strand_id
1 'polypeptide(L)'
;VIPQFGELSISTSSTALASLTDAIISLYTYPYDCTEQISSRLLGIQALWDVLQAFHCKDLPEISILKTKLESDMNVLKARQYSNGGFGYWTNRNDSYADPYMSVHVAHCLAVVIDKK
;
A
#
# COMPACT_ATOMS: atom_id res chain seq x y z
N VAL A 1 -7.25 -34.33 -4.83
CA VAL A 1 -6.06 -33.76 -5.51
C VAL A 1 -6.38 -33.70 -6.99
N ILE A 2 -6.28 -32.53 -7.62
CA ILE A 2 -6.49 -32.39 -9.06
C ILE A 2 -5.10 -32.43 -9.71
N PRO A 3 -4.71 -33.49 -10.45
CA PRO A 3 -3.33 -33.70 -10.90
C PRO A 3 -2.80 -32.63 -11.87
N GLN A 4 -3.69 -31.91 -12.56
CA GLN A 4 -3.33 -30.85 -13.50
C GLN A 4 -2.99 -29.50 -12.85
N PHE A 5 -3.12 -29.36 -11.52
CA PHE A 5 -2.82 -28.11 -10.81
C PHE A 5 -1.62 -28.30 -9.89
N GLY A 6 -0.58 -27.51 -10.14
CA GLY A 6 0.68 -27.49 -9.38
C GLY A 6 1.85 -27.09 -10.28
N GLU A 7 2.19 -25.80 -10.28
CA GLU A 7 3.35 -25.26 -11.01
C GLU A 7 4.45 -24.89 -10.01
N LEU A 8 5.70 -25.21 -10.35
CA LEU A 8 6.89 -24.76 -9.65
C LEU A 8 7.76 -23.97 -10.64
N SER A 9 7.90 -22.67 -10.40
CA SER A 9 8.78 -21.79 -11.17
C SER A 9 10.01 -21.44 -10.35
N ILE A 10 11.20 -21.53 -10.95
CA ILE A 10 12.48 -21.18 -10.33
C ILE A 10 13.13 -20.05 -11.11
N SER A 11 13.39 -18.93 -10.44
CA SER A 11 14.12 -17.78 -10.98
C SER A 11 15.37 -17.50 -10.14
N THR A 12 16.39 -16.89 -10.75
CA THR A 12 17.61 -16.46 -10.04
C THR A 12 17.83 -14.97 -10.29
N SER A 13 18.32 -14.27 -9.27
CA SER A 13 18.61 -12.84 -9.33
C SER A 13 19.93 -12.56 -8.61
N SER A 14 20.68 -11.57 -9.10
CA SER A 14 21.88 -11.06 -8.44
C SER A 14 21.57 -10.13 -7.27
N THR A 15 20.29 -9.78 -7.06
CA THR A 15 19.83 -8.89 -5.98
C THR A 15 18.55 -9.42 -5.33
N ALA A 16 18.38 -9.14 -4.03
CA ALA A 16 17.15 -9.44 -3.29
C ALA A 16 15.92 -8.65 -3.78
N LEU A 17 16.12 -7.65 -4.64
CA LEU A 17 15.07 -6.79 -5.16
C LEU A 17 14.00 -7.57 -5.95
N ALA A 18 14.41 -8.65 -6.63
CA ALA A 18 13.47 -9.50 -7.36
C ALA A 18 12.35 -10.05 -6.46
N SER A 19 12.67 -10.43 -5.22
CA SER A 19 11.68 -10.92 -4.25
C SER A 19 10.77 -9.81 -3.70
N LEU A 20 11.17 -8.56 -3.84
CA LEU A 20 10.43 -7.41 -3.31
C LEU A 20 9.38 -6.90 -4.31
N THR A 21 9.58 -7.14 -5.60
CA THR A 21 8.57 -6.87 -6.64
C THR A 21 7.27 -7.61 -6.35
N ASP A 22 7.34 -8.90 -6.01
CA ASP A 22 6.16 -9.70 -5.68
C ASP A 22 5.43 -9.17 -4.44
N ALA A 23 6.17 -8.71 -3.43
CA ALA A 23 5.59 -8.10 -2.24
C ALA A 23 4.87 -6.79 -2.56
N ILE A 24 5.43 -5.95 -3.45
CA ILE A 24 4.77 -4.72 -3.90
C ILE A 24 3.52 -5.04 -4.71
N ILE A 25 3.58 -6.02 -5.61
CA ILE A 25 2.40 -6.47 -6.37
C ILE A 25 1.31 -6.96 -5.39
N SER A 26 1.69 -7.72 -4.36
CA SER A 26 0.75 -8.17 -3.33
C SER A 26 0.11 -7.00 -2.57
N LEU A 27 0.89 -6.00 -2.18
CA LEU A 27 0.36 -4.78 -1.53
C LEU A 27 -0.58 -4.02 -2.48
N TYR A 28 -0.19 -3.83 -3.74
CA TYR A 28 -0.98 -3.10 -4.74
C TYR A 28 -2.30 -3.79 -5.07
N THR A 29 -2.30 -5.11 -5.19
CA THR A 29 -3.47 -5.91 -5.57
C THR A 29 -4.36 -6.31 -4.38
N TYR A 30 -3.97 -5.96 -3.15
CA TYR A 30 -4.71 -6.32 -1.95
C TYR A 30 -6.14 -5.74 -1.99
N PRO A 31 -7.19 -6.58 -1.93
CA PRO A 31 -8.56 -6.18 -2.27
C PRO A 31 -9.30 -5.48 -1.12
N TYR A 32 -8.70 -5.43 0.06
CA TYR A 32 -9.31 -4.83 1.24
C TYR A 32 -8.73 -3.45 1.49
N ASP A 33 -9.61 -2.52 1.82
CA ASP A 33 -9.30 -1.12 1.95
C ASP A 33 -9.71 -0.60 3.34
N CYS A 34 -9.40 -1.31 4.42
CA CYS A 34 -9.48 -0.68 5.74
C CYS A 34 -8.34 0.34 5.89
N THR A 35 -8.51 1.32 6.77
CA THR A 35 -7.57 2.43 6.98
C THR A 35 -6.14 1.93 7.20
N GLU A 36 -5.97 0.82 7.92
CA GLU A 36 -4.67 0.19 8.12
C GLU A 36 -4.04 -0.27 6.79
N GLN A 37 -4.80 -1.00 5.99
CA GLN A 37 -4.37 -1.59 4.73
C GLN A 37 -3.97 -0.52 3.72
N ILE A 38 -4.79 0.53 3.60
CA ILE A 38 -4.50 1.67 2.73
C ILE A 38 -3.20 2.35 3.16
N SER A 39 -3.04 2.61 4.47
CA SER A 39 -1.83 3.24 5.02
C SER A 39 -0.59 2.37 4.82
N SER A 40 -0.71 1.06 5.03
CA SER A 40 0.38 0.09 4.84
C SER A 40 0.79 -0.02 3.37
N ARG A 41 -0.16 0.00 2.44
CA ARG A 41 0.12 0.04 0.98
C ARG A 41 0.85 1.33 0.60
N LEU A 42 0.37 2.49 1.06
CA LEU A 42 1.03 3.77 0.83
C LEU A 42 2.48 3.77 1.36
N LEU A 43 2.69 3.33 2.60
CA LEU A 43 4.01 3.22 3.22
C LEU A 43 4.95 2.30 2.41
N GLY A 44 4.48 1.10 2.05
CA GLY A 44 5.29 0.12 1.32
C GLY A 44 5.68 0.60 -0.07
N ILE A 45 4.74 1.16 -0.84
CA ILE A 45 5.01 1.69 -2.18
C ILE A 45 5.96 2.90 -2.10
N GLN A 46 5.74 3.82 -1.14
CA GLN A 46 6.58 5.00 -0.99
C GLN A 46 8.00 4.68 -0.54
N ALA A 47 8.18 3.66 0.30
CA ALA A 47 9.49 3.19 0.72
C ALA A 47 10.35 2.72 -0.48
N LEU A 48 9.70 2.18 -1.51
CA LEU A 48 10.34 1.58 -2.68
C LEU A 48 10.23 2.41 -3.95
N TRP A 49 9.68 3.63 -3.84
CA TRP A 49 9.39 4.49 -4.98
C TRP A 49 10.57 4.68 -5.95
N ASP A 50 11.75 5.02 -5.44
CA ASP A 50 12.95 5.25 -6.25
C ASP A 50 13.42 3.98 -6.96
N VAL A 51 13.23 2.84 -6.31
CA VAL A 51 13.59 1.53 -6.85
C VAL A 51 12.61 1.11 -7.95
N LEU A 52 11.31 1.33 -7.75
CA LEU A 52 10.28 1.08 -8.76
C LEU A 52 10.49 1.95 -10.01
N GLN A 53 10.97 3.18 -9.85
CA GLN A 53 11.32 4.06 -10.97
C GLN A 53 12.58 3.61 -11.70
N ALA A 54 13.60 3.15 -10.97
CA ALA A 54 14.88 2.74 -11.55
C ALA A 54 14.82 1.36 -12.23
N PHE A 55 13.95 0.46 -11.75
CA PHE A 55 13.83 -0.91 -12.24
C PHE A 55 12.45 -1.13 -12.85
N HIS A 56 12.38 -1.09 -14.18
CA HIS A 56 11.17 -1.40 -14.95
C HIS A 56 10.85 -2.90 -14.88
N CYS A 57 10.00 -3.29 -13.93
CA CYS A 57 9.51 -4.66 -13.79
C CYS A 57 8.24 -4.84 -14.64
N LYS A 58 8.23 -5.87 -15.50
CA LYS A 58 7.15 -6.13 -16.46
C LYS A 58 5.77 -6.30 -15.80
N ASP A 59 5.73 -6.85 -14.59
CA ASP A 59 4.48 -7.20 -13.89
C ASP A 59 3.99 -6.09 -12.94
N LEU A 60 4.74 -4.99 -12.81
CA LEU A 60 4.30 -3.82 -12.06
C LEU A 60 3.49 -2.87 -12.95
N PRO A 61 2.48 -2.19 -12.39
CA PRO A 61 1.76 -1.17 -13.13
C PRO A 61 2.69 -0.03 -13.52
N GLU A 62 2.37 0.65 -14.62
CA GLU A 62 3.03 1.90 -15.00
C GLU A 62 3.02 2.91 -13.85
N ILE A 63 4.11 3.68 -13.72
CA ILE A 63 4.30 4.64 -12.62
C ILE A 63 3.14 5.65 -12.55
N SER A 64 2.57 6.05 -13.69
CA SER A 64 1.41 6.95 -13.76
C SER A 64 0.15 6.35 -13.13
N ILE A 65 -0.08 5.05 -13.34
CA ILE A 65 -1.20 4.29 -12.76
C ILE A 65 -1.00 4.16 -11.25
N LEU A 66 0.22 3.84 -10.82
CA LEU A 66 0.58 3.79 -9.40
C LEU A 66 0.30 5.13 -8.71
N LYS A 67 0.78 6.26 -9.27
CA LYS A 67 0.49 7.59 -8.72
C LYS A 67 -1.00 7.85 -8.55
N THR A 68 -1.79 7.53 -9.59
CA THR A 68 -3.25 7.71 -9.55
C THR A 68 -3.89 6.90 -8.43
N LYS A 69 -3.45 5.66 -8.22
CA LYS A 69 -3.93 4.82 -7.12
C LYS A 69 -3.52 5.39 -5.75
N LEU A 70 -2.28 5.84 -5.58
CA LEU A 70 -1.82 6.45 -4.32
C LEU A 70 -2.60 7.73 -4.00
N GLU A 71 -2.89 8.57 -4.99
CA GLU A 71 -3.71 9.77 -4.82
C GLU A 71 -5.14 9.42 -4.40
N SER A 72 -5.73 8.39 -5.02
CA SER A 72 -7.04 7.87 -4.63
C SER A 72 -7.05 7.37 -3.18
N ASP A 73 -6.04 6.59 -2.79
CA ASP A 73 -5.85 6.08 -1.43
C ASP A 73 -5.73 7.21 -0.39
N MET A 74 -4.95 8.25 -0.71
CA MET A 74 -4.83 9.46 0.12
C MET A 74 -6.17 10.18 0.28
N ASN A 75 -6.99 10.24 -0.78
CA ASN A 75 -8.31 10.84 -0.72
C ASN A 75 -9.27 10.01 0.16
N VAL A 76 -9.18 8.68 0.11
CA VAL A 76 -9.94 7.80 1.00
C VAL A 76 -9.55 8.01 2.46
N LEU A 77 -8.25 8.09 2.78
CA LEU A 77 -7.80 8.38 4.15
C LEU A 77 -8.34 9.73 4.63
N LYS A 78 -8.23 10.80 3.83
CA LYS A 78 -8.81 12.11 4.16
C LYS A 78 -10.31 12.03 4.45
N ALA A 79 -11.07 11.28 3.66
CA ALA A 79 -12.50 11.11 3.85
C ALA A 79 -12.86 10.31 5.12
N ARG A 80 -11.92 9.54 5.67
CA ARG A 80 -12.10 8.74 6.90
C ARG A 80 -11.61 9.42 8.16
N GLN A 81 -10.97 10.59 8.06
CA GLN A 81 -10.57 11.35 9.23
C GLN A 81 -11.80 11.88 9.98
N TYR A 82 -11.81 11.70 11.30
CA TYR A 82 -12.81 12.30 12.18
C TYR A 82 -12.56 13.80 12.36
N SER A 83 -13.58 14.52 12.86
CA SER A 83 -13.48 15.95 13.16
C SER A 83 -12.43 16.28 14.23
N ASN A 84 -12.10 15.33 15.12
CA ASN A 84 -11.03 15.47 16.11
C ASN A 84 -9.63 15.15 15.57
N GLY A 85 -9.51 14.86 14.26
CA GLY A 85 -8.25 14.52 13.59
C GLY A 85 -7.83 13.05 13.66
N GLY A 86 -8.51 12.23 14.47
CA GLY A 86 -8.24 10.80 14.60
C GLY A 86 -8.82 9.96 13.46
N PHE A 87 -8.49 8.67 13.46
CA PHE A 87 -8.90 7.71 12.44
C PHE A 87 -9.55 6.47 13.06
N GLY A 88 -10.53 5.91 12.35
CA GLY A 88 -11.12 4.60 12.60
C GLY A 88 -10.81 3.63 11.46
N TYR A 89 -11.46 2.46 11.45
CA TYR A 89 -11.12 1.37 10.54
C TYR A 89 -11.69 1.57 9.12
N TRP A 90 -12.93 2.05 9.00
CA TRP A 90 -13.63 2.01 7.71
C TRP A 90 -14.28 3.33 7.30
N THR A 91 -14.81 4.08 8.26
CA THR A 91 -15.58 5.30 7.96
C THR A 91 -15.37 6.35 9.05
N ASN A 92 -15.63 7.60 8.72
CA ASN A 92 -15.72 8.66 9.72
C ASN A 92 -17.14 8.82 10.34
N ARG A 93 -18.07 7.90 10.04
CA ARG A 93 -19.51 8.07 10.36
C ARG A 93 -20.04 7.12 11.43
N ASN A 94 -19.48 5.91 11.56
CA ASN A 94 -20.12 4.81 12.28
C ASN A 94 -19.30 4.17 13.41
N ASP A 95 -18.09 4.66 13.75
CA ASP A 95 -17.33 4.10 14.88
C ASP A 95 -17.39 5.03 16.10
N SER A 96 -17.38 4.42 17.29
CA SER A 96 -17.67 5.10 18.56
C SER A 96 -16.54 6.02 19.06
N TYR A 97 -15.34 5.97 18.46
CA TYR A 97 -14.18 6.79 18.82
C TYR A 97 -13.02 6.56 17.83
N ALA A 98 -12.06 7.50 17.80
CA ALA A 98 -10.78 7.31 17.10
C ALA A 98 -9.99 6.15 17.73
N ASP A 99 -9.54 5.21 16.91
CA ASP A 99 -8.67 4.12 17.36
C ASP A 99 -7.23 4.67 17.47
N PRO A 100 -6.56 4.52 18.63
CA PRO A 100 -5.21 5.06 18.81
C PRO A 100 -4.18 4.45 17.84
N TYR A 101 -4.27 3.16 17.56
CA TYR A 101 -3.36 2.48 16.66
C TYR A 101 -3.58 2.94 15.21
N MET A 102 -4.83 2.99 14.74
CA MET A 102 -5.15 3.55 13.42
C MET A 102 -4.63 4.99 13.28
N SER A 103 -4.85 5.81 14.30
CA SER A 103 -4.47 7.22 14.26
C SER A 103 -2.95 7.40 14.16
N VAL A 104 -2.18 6.65 14.95
CA VAL A 104 -0.71 6.70 14.89
C VAL A 104 -0.18 6.12 13.57
N HIS A 105 -0.76 5.01 13.09
CA HIS A 105 -0.33 4.37 11.85
C HIS A 105 -0.56 5.26 10.63
N VAL A 106 -1.73 5.91 10.54
CA VAL A 106 -2.02 6.88 9.48
C VAL A 106 -1.11 8.11 9.60
N ALA A 107 -0.90 8.64 10.81
CA ALA A 107 -0.01 9.78 11.01
C ALA A 107 1.43 9.48 10.56
N HIS A 108 1.94 8.30 10.89
CA HIS A 108 3.25 7.84 10.42
C HIS A 108 3.29 7.72 8.89
N CYS A 109 2.26 7.11 8.28
CA CYS A 109 2.12 7.04 6.83
C CYS A 109 2.18 8.43 6.18
N LEU A 110 1.38 9.37 6.66
CA LEU A 110 1.33 10.72 6.11
C LEU A 110 2.67 11.45 6.25
N ALA A 111 3.36 11.30 7.39
CA ALA A 111 4.68 11.89 7.59
C ALA A 111 5.69 11.39 6.54
N VAL A 112 5.75 10.08 6.31
CA VAL A 112 6.66 9.47 5.32
C VAL A 112 6.32 9.88 3.88
N VAL A 113 5.02 9.94 3.55
CA VAL A 113 4.57 10.29 2.20
C VAL A 113 4.80 11.78 1.89
N ILE A 114 4.67 12.67 2.86
CA ILE A 114 4.89 14.11 2.67
C ILE A 114 6.38 14.47 2.55
N ASP A 115 7.24 13.79 3.32
CA ASP A 115 8.69 14.06 3.36
C ASP A 115 9.40 13.67 2.06
N LYS A 116 9.01 12.53 1.48
CA LYS A 116 9.51 12.09 0.17
C LYS A 116 8.76 12.78 -0.98
N LYS A 117 9.21 13.99 -1.35
CA LYS A 117 8.85 14.65 -2.62
C LYS A 117 9.84 14.38 -3.73
#